data_AF-A0AAP2F114-F1
#
_entry.id   AF-A0AAP2F114-F1
#
_cell.length_a   1.000
_cell.length_b   1.000
_cell.length_c   1.000
_cell.angle_alpha   90.00
_cell.angle_beta   90.00
_cell.angle_gamma   90.00
#
_symmetry.space_group_name_H-M   'P 1'
#
loop_
_entity.id
_entity.type
_entity.pdbx_description
1 polymer ?
#
loop_
_entity_poly.entity_id
_entity_poly.type
_entity_poly.pdbx_seq_one_letter_code
_entity_poly.pdbx_strand_id
1 'polypeptide(L)'
;MAGKANAIDLHADEQKITSNRTAIQKNATQEQTDFQGLQAGIAHAEDTGTYAQSRADAAYANTEKNRKALDATNKRIAANTTKLQNHESRIQDLEADRGYGSKFNELKNTVDNNRKHASAGIAGVAAMANIPQVSQGATFSMGAGAGTYDSEQGLAVGASARIGQQVVTKLTVSATTENNFVAGMGAAYEW
;
A
#
# COMPACT_ATOMS: atom_id res chain seq x y z
N MET A 1 -42.01 -50.37 -109.23
CA MET A 1 -40.79 -49.70 -108.75
C MET A 1 -41.02 -48.80 -107.52
N ALA A 2 -42.27 -48.45 -107.15
CA ALA A 2 -42.56 -47.57 -106.00
C ALA A 2 -42.29 -48.17 -104.60
N GLY A 3 -42.45 -49.49 -104.41
CA GLY A 3 -42.28 -50.12 -103.07
C GLY A 3 -40.83 -50.25 -102.56
N LYS A 4 -39.84 -50.21 -103.45
CA LYS A 4 -38.41 -50.28 -103.04
C LYS A 4 -37.86 -48.92 -102.60
N ALA A 5 -38.36 -47.81 -103.15
CA ALA A 5 -37.99 -46.46 -102.73
C ALA A 5 -38.47 -46.18 -101.29
N ASN A 6 -39.74 -46.48 -100.98
CA ASN A 6 -40.31 -46.32 -99.63
C ASN A 6 -39.56 -47.11 -98.53
N ALA A 7 -39.02 -48.29 -98.86
CA ALA A 7 -38.29 -49.11 -97.88
C ALA A 7 -36.90 -48.55 -97.55
N ILE A 8 -36.24 -47.89 -98.50
CA ILE A 8 -34.95 -47.22 -98.31
C ILE A 8 -35.13 -46.00 -97.40
N ASP A 9 -36.20 -45.22 -97.62
CA ASP A 9 -36.50 -44.04 -96.81
C ASP A 9 -36.83 -44.41 -95.35
N LEU A 10 -37.61 -45.48 -95.14
CA LEU A 10 -37.93 -46.00 -93.80
C LEU A 10 -36.67 -46.46 -93.04
N HIS A 11 -35.74 -47.13 -93.72
CA HIS A 11 -34.50 -47.57 -93.09
C HIS A 11 -33.60 -46.37 -92.69
N ALA A 12 -33.54 -45.32 -93.52
CA ALA A 12 -32.79 -44.11 -93.21
C ALA A 12 -33.37 -43.38 -91.99
N ASP A 13 -34.69 -43.32 -91.86
CA ASP A 13 -35.33 -42.70 -90.70
C ASP A 13 -35.13 -43.52 -89.42
N GLU A 14 -35.13 -44.85 -89.48
CA GLU A 14 -34.82 -45.73 -88.34
C GLU A 14 -33.39 -45.51 -87.82
N GLN A 15 -32.42 -45.31 -88.72
CA GLN A 15 -31.04 -44.96 -88.35
C GLN A 15 -30.93 -43.59 -87.68
N LYS A 16 -31.66 -42.58 -88.18
CA LYS A 16 -31.72 -41.24 -87.55
C LYS A 16 -32.37 -41.30 -86.17
N ILE A 17 -33.47 -42.04 -86.00
CA ILE A 17 -34.13 -42.22 -84.71
C ILE A 17 -33.17 -42.90 -83.72
N THR A 18 -32.44 -43.92 -84.16
CA THR A 18 -31.44 -44.61 -83.33
C THR A 18 -30.31 -43.67 -82.92
N SER A 19 -29.77 -42.88 -83.86
CA SER A 19 -28.74 -41.87 -83.58
C SER A 19 -29.23 -40.82 -82.59
N ASN A 20 -30.45 -40.31 -82.78
CA ASN A 20 -31.07 -39.34 -81.89
C ASN A 20 -31.29 -39.92 -80.49
N ARG A 21 -31.77 -41.17 -80.37
CA ARG A 21 -31.95 -41.85 -79.09
C ARG A 21 -30.62 -41.95 -78.33
N THR A 22 -29.54 -42.36 -79.00
CA THR A 22 -28.20 -42.43 -78.39
C THR A 22 -27.70 -41.05 -77.94
N ALA A 23 -27.92 -40.00 -78.75
CA ALA A 23 -27.55 -38.64 -78.39
C ALA A 23 -28.31 -38.14 -77.15
N ILE A 24 -29.61 -38.41 -77.07
CA ILE A 24 -30.45 -38.06 -75.89
C ILE A 24 -29.94 -38.78 -74.64
N GLN A 25 -29.63 -40.08 -74.73
CA GLN A 25 -29.09 -40.83 -73.60
C GLN A 25 -27.74 -40.28 -73.14
N LYS A 26 -26.84 -39.93 -74.07
CA LYS A 26 -25.56 -39.30 -73.74
C LYS A 26 -25.76 -37.95 -73.03
N ASN A 27 -26.66 -37.11 -73.54
CA ASN A 27 -26.96 -35.82 -72.93
C ASN A 27 -27.56 -35.99 -71.53
N ALA A 28 -28.47 -36.94 -71.32
CA ALA A 28 -29.05 -37.21 -70.01
C ALA A 28 -28.00 -37.66 -68.97
N THR A 29 -27.05 -38.51 -69.37
CA THR A 29 -25.94 -38.91 -68.49
C THR A 29 -24.99 -37.74 -68.19
N GLN A 30 -24.74 -36.87 -69.17
CA GLN A 30 -23.92 -35.67 -68.98
C GLN A 30 -24.61 -34.69 -68.01
N GLU A 31 -25.90 -34.42 -68.20
CA GLU A 31 -26.69 -33.57 -67.30
C GLU A 31 -26.71 -34.12 -65.87
N GLN A 32 -26.82 -35.43 -65.69
CA GLN A 32 -26.74 -36.06 -64.38
C GLN A 32 -25.36 -35.86 -63.73
N THR A 33 -24.28 -35.94 -64.51
CA THR A 33 -22.90 -35.70 -64.05
C THR A 33 -22.70 -34.22 -63.68
N ASP A 34 -23.17 -33.32 -64.53
CA ASP A 34 -23.09 -31.87 -64.31
C ASP A 34 -23.88 -31.48 -63.05
N PHE A 35 -25.07 -32.05 -62.85
CA PHE A 35 -25.88 -31.83 -61.65
C PHE A 35 -25.16 -32.27 -60.37
N GLN A 36 -24.52 -33.44 -60.39
CA GLN A 36 -23.70 -33.92 -59.26
C GLN A 36 -22.50 -33.00 -59.00
N GLY A 37 -21.84 -32.53 -60.05
CA GLY A 37 -20.72 -31.57 -59.95
C GLY A 37 -21.16 -30.24 -59.34
N LEU A 38 -22.30 -29.70 -59.77
CA LEU A 38 -22.89 -28.49 -59.20
C LEU A 38 -23.27 -28.69 -57.73
N GLN A 39 -23.88 -29.82 -57.37
CA GLN A 39 -24.24 -30.14 -55.99
C GLN A 39 -23.00 -30.21 -55.08
N ALA A 40 -21.93 -30.85 -55.53
CA ALA A 40 -20.65 -30.90 -54.80
C ALA A 40 -20.01 -29.50 -54.67
N GLY A 41 -20.09 -28.68 -55.71
CA GLY A 41 -19.62 -27.29 -55.68
C GLY A 41 -20.38 -26.43 -54.67
N ILE A 42 -21.70 -26.59 -54.59
CA ILE A 42 -22.55 -25.91 -53.60
C ILE A 42 -22.18 -26.36 -52.18
N ALA A 43 -22.06 -27.67 -51.93
CA ALA A 43 -21.67 -28.19 -50.63
C ALA A 43 -20.30 -27.64 -50.18
N HIS A 44 -19.31 -27.60 -51.07
CA HIS A 44 -18.01 -27.03 -50.78
C HIS A 44 -18.09 -25.51 -50.49
N ALA A 45 -18.94 -24.77 -51.21
CA ALA A 45 -19.17 -23.35 -50.95
C ALA A 45 -19.83 -23.11 -49.58
N GLU A 46 -20.77 -23.97 -49.16
CA GLU A 46 -21.39 -23.91 -47.84
C GLU A 46 -20.38 -24.23 -46.73
N ASP A 47 -19.57 -25.28 -46.88
CA ASP A 47 -18.52 -25.64 -45.92
C ASP A 47 -17.48 -24.53 -45.77
N THR A 48 -17.04 -23.94 -46.87
CA THR A 48 -16.09 -22.82 -46.82
C THR A 48 -16.71 -21.56 -46.22
N GLY A 49 -17.99 -21.30 -46.48
CA GLY A 49 -18.74 -20.20 -45.88
C GLY A 49 -18.91 -20.36 -44.36
N THR A 50 -19.29 -21.54 -43.89
CA THR A 50 -19.42 -21.85 -42.45
C THR A 50 -18.07 -21.79 -41.74
N TYR A 51 -17.00 -22.30 -42.35
CA TYR A 51 -15.64 -22.18 -41.82
C TYR A 51 -15.20 -20.71 -41.70
N ALA A 52 -15.45 -19.90 -42.72
CA ALA A 52 -15.13 -18.46 -42.70
C ALA A 52 -15.90 -17.72 -41.60
N GLN A 53 -17.20 -18.02 -41.41
CA GLN A 53 -18.02 -17.47 -40.33
C GLN A 53 -17.47 -17.85 -38.96
N SER A 54 -17.17 -19.13 -38.73
CA SER A 54 -16.60 -19.62 -37.47
C SER A 54 -15.29 -18.91 -37.10
N ARG A 55 -14.41 -18.69 -38.08
CA ARG A 55 -13.15 -17.94 -37.90
C ARG A 55 -13.41 -16.46 -37.58
N ALA A 56 -14.40 -15.84 -38.21
CA ALA A 56 -14.79 -14.46 -37.93
C ALA A 56 -15.36 -14.33 -36.51
N ASP A 57 -16.27 -15.21 -36.10
CA ASP A 57 -16.85 -15.23 -34.76
C ASP A 57 -15.79 -15.41 -33.67
N ALA A 58 -14.83 -16.32 -33.89
CA ALA A 58 -13.70 -16.50 -32.99
C ALA A 58 -12.82 -15.24 -32.89
N ALA A 59 -12.59 -14.54 -34.01
CA ALA A 59 -11.83 -13.29 -34.02
C ALA A 59 -12.56 -12.16 -33.27
N TYR A 60 -13.89 -12.05 -33.44
CA TYR A 60 -14.71 -11.08 -32.69
C TYR A 60 -14.71 -11.37 -31.19
N ALA A 61 -14.89 -12.65 -30.80
CA ALA A 61 -14.84 -13.05 -29.40
C ALA A 61 -13.48 -12.74 -28.75
N ASN A 62 -12.38 -12.97 -29.47
CA ASN A 62 -11.03 -12.63 -28.99
C ASN A 62 -10.83 -11.12 -28.88
N THR A 63 -11.32 -10.35 -29.86
CA THR A 63 -11.27 -8.89 -29.83
C THR A 63 -12.04 -8.33 -28.64
N GLU A 64 -13.21 -8.88 -28.33
CA GLU A 64 -14.01 -8.45 -27.18
C GLU A 64 -13.31 -8.79 -25.85
N LYS A 65 -12.71 -9.98 -25.72
CA LYS A 65 -11.90 -10.35 -24.55
C LYS A 65 -10.74 -9.38 -24.36
N ASN A 66 -10.01 -9.06 -25.43
CA ASN A 66 -8.92 -8.11 -25.39
C ASN A 66 -9.40 -6.71 -24.99
N ARG A 67 -10.52 -6.25 -25.53
CA ARG A 67 -11.15 -4.97 -25.15
C ARG A 67 -11.48 -4.92 -23.66
N LYS A 68 -12.10 -5.97 -23.11
CA LYS A 68 -12.40 -6.07 -21.67
C LYS A 68 -11.12 -6.08 -20.81
N ALA A 69 -10.07 -6.76 -21.27
CA ALA A 69 -8.78 -6.78 -20.58
C ALA A 69 -8.08 -5.40 -20.57
N LEU A 70 -8.19 -4.65 -21.67
CA LEU A 70 -7.71 -3.26 -21.76
C LEU A 70 -8.49 -2.34 -20.82
N ASP A 71 -9.82 -2.44 -20.78
CA ASP A 71 -10.65 -1.65 -19.86
C ASP A 71 -10.28 -1.91 -18.38
N ALA A 72 -10.07 -3.18 -18.01
CA ALA A 72 -9.64 -3.55 -16.67
C ALA A 72 -8.24 -3.00 -16.35
N THR A 73 -7.32 -3.06 -17.32
CA THR A 73 -5.98 -2.50 -17.20
C THR A 73 -6.02 -0.99 -17.01
N ASN A 74 -6.82 -0.28 -17.81
CA ASN A 74 -7.00 1.17 -17.71
C ASN A 74 -7.56 1.59 -16.35
N LYS A 75 -8.53 0.84 -15.80
CA LYS A 75 -9.05 1.08 -14.43
C LYS A 75 -7.95 0.91 -13.37
N ARG A 76 -7.12 -0.13 -13.49
CA ARG A 76 -5.99 -0.35 -12.57
C ARG A 76 -4.93 0.76 -12.68
N ILE A 77 -4.64 1.22 -13.89
CA ILE A 77 -3.73 2.35 -14.11
C ILE A 77 -4.27 3.61 -13.44
N ALA A 78 -5.55 3.96 -13.68
CA ALA A 78 -6.18 5.11 -13.04
C ALA A 78 -6.11 5.04 -11.50
N ALA A 79 -6.43 3.88 -10.92
CA ALA A 79 -6.32 3.68 -9.47
C ALA A 79 -4.87 3.81 -8.96
N ASN A 80 -3.90 3.30 -9.71
CA ASN A 80 -2.48 3.46 -9.37
C ASN A 80 -2.03 4.91 -9.50
N THR A 81 -2.49 5.66 -10.50
CA THR A 81 -2.22 7.10 -10.65
C THR A 81 -2.72 7.87 -9.44
N THR A 82 -3.93 7.61 -8.94
CA THR A 82 -4.43 8.23 -7.71
C THR A 82 -3.60 7.87 -6.48
N LYS A 83 -3.19 6.60 -6.36
CA LYS A 83 -2.29 6.17 -5.26
C LYS A 83 -0.94 6.88 -5.32
N LEU A 84 -0.36 7.02 -6.50
CA LEU A 84 0.91 7.73 -6.70
C LEU A 84 0.77 9.21 -6.35
N GLN A 85 -0.32 9.87 -6.76
CA GLN A 85 -0.60 11.26 -6.35
C GLN A 85 -0.71 11.40 -4.83
N ASN A 86 -1.38 10.46 -4.16
CA ASN A 86 -1.44 10.47 -2.69
C ASN A 86 -0.07 10.23 -2.05
N HIS A 87 0.72 9.29 -2.58
CA HIS A 87 2.08 9.05 -2.11
C HIS A 87 2.98 10.26 -2.32
N GLU A 88 2.89 10.91 -3.48
CA GLU A 88 3.63 12.13 -3.79
C GLU A 88 3.27 13.24 -2.80
N SER A 89 1.99 13.48 -2.53
CA SER A 89 1.57 14.44 -1.50
C SER A 89 2.12 14.09 -0.12
N ARG A 90 2.09 12.81 0.27
CA ARG A 90 2.65 12.37 1.56
C ARG A 90 4.17 12.50 1.61
N ILE A 91 4.87 12.26 0.51
CA ILE A 91 6.32 12.44 0.41
C ILE A 91 6.65 13.92 0.48
N GLN A 92 5.95 14.77 -0.27
CA GLN A 92 6.10 16.22 -0.18
C GLN A 92 5.82 16.73 1.21
N ASP A 93 4.78 16.22 1.88
CA ASP A 93 4.55 16.53 3.28
C ASP A 93 5.74 16.07 4.13
N LEU A 94 6.25 14.84 3.97
CA LEU A 94 7.43 14.37 4.71
C LEU A 94 8.72 15.16 4.41
N GLU A 95 8.91 15.63 3.19
CA GLU A 95 10.10 16.37 2.73
C GLU A 95 10.02 17.86 3.11
N ALA A 96 8.85 18.47 2.96
CA ALA A 96 8.59 19.84 3.39
C ALA A 96 8.51 19.94 4.92
N ASP A 97 8.01 18.89 5.56
CA ASP A 97 7.94 18.78 7.00
C ASP A 97 9.32 18.46 7.56
N ARG A 98 10.05 19.56 7.75
CA ARG A 98 10.88 19.81 8.94
C ARG A 98 10.20 19.39 10.27
N GLY A 99 8.98 18.84 10.30
CA GLY A 99 8.23 18.39 11.46
C GLY A 99 8.79 17.20 12.22
N TYR A 100 9.59 16.34 11.61
CA TYR A 100 10.46 15.46 12.41
C TYR A 100 11.59 16.26 13.05
N GLY A 101 12.19 17.22 12.33
CA GLY A 101 13.22 18.10 12.89
C GLY A 101 12.71 19.02 14.01
N SER A 102 11.51 19.59 13.89
CA SER A 102 10.93 20.47 14.90
C SER A 102 10.38 19.70 16.08
N LYS A 103 9.70 18.57 15.89
CA LYS A 103 9.30 17.68 17.00
C LYS A 103 10.50 17.03 17.67
N PHE A 104 11.55 16.71 16.92
CA PHE A 104 12.80 16.19 17.48
C PHE A 104 13.57 17.28 18.22
N ASN A 105 13.62 18.51 17.71
CA ASN A 105 14.21 19.65 18.43
C ASN A 105 13.40 20.00 19.67
N GLU A 106 12.08 19.95 19.61
CA GLU A 106 11.20 20.16 20.76
C GLU A 106 11.42 19.07 21.80
N LEU A 107 11.44 17.80 21.40
CA LEU A 107 11.76 16.68 22.29
C LEU A 107 13.16 16.83 22.89
N LYS A 108 14.16 17.20 22.08
CA LYS A 108 15.53 17.46 22.54
C LYS A 108 15.54 18.58 23.58
N ASN A 109 14.87 19.68 23.33
CA ASN A 109 14.76 20.80 24.27
C ASN A 109 14.06 20.38 25.56
N THR A 110 12.96 19.62 25.47
CA THR A 110 12.27 19.08 26.65
C THR A 110 13.18 18.15 27.45
N VAL A 111 13.93 17.27 26.79
CA VAL A 111 14.88 16.35 27.45
C VAL A 111 16.02 17.13 28.11
N ASP A 112 16.61 18.08 27.40
CA ASP A 112 17.72 18.91 27.92
C ASP A 112 17.25 19.78 29.10
N ASN A 113 16.06 20.38 29.03
CA ASN A 113 15.46 21.14 30.12
C ASN A 113 15.13 20.24 31.32
N ASN A 114 14.56 19.06 31.09
CA ASN A 114 14.29 18.11 32.17
C ASN A 114 15.57 17.64 32.84
N ARG A 115 16.65 17.39 32.08
CA ARG A 115 17.96 17.07 32.63
C ARG A 115 18.47 18.20 33.51
N LYS A 116 18.44 19.45 33.04
CA LYS A 116 18.86 20.61 33.84
C LYS A 116 18.05 20.77 35.12
N HIS A 117 16.72 20.73 35.04
CA HIS A 117 15.87 20.85 36.22
C HIS A 117 16.11 19.73 37.24
N ALA A 118 16.29 18.49 36.77
CA ALA A 118 16.62 17.37 37.63
C ALA A 118 18.01 17.53 38.26
N SER A 119 19.02 17.91 37.48
CA SER A 119 20.38 18.14 37.94
C SER A 119 20.47 19.25 38.98
N ALA A 120 19.76 20.37 38.75
CA ALA A 120 19.63 21.47 39.70
C ALA A 120 18.96 21.00 41.00
N GLY A 121 17.86 20.24 40.91
CA GLY A 121 17.19 19.65 42.07
C GLY A 121 18.11 18.75 42.91
N ILE A 122 18.91 17.90 42.25
CA ILE A 122 19.91 17.04 42.91
C ILE A 122 20.98 17.88 43.60
N ALA A 123 21.49 18.94 42.96
CA ALA A 123 22.43 19.87 43.56
C ALA A 123 21.84 20.55 44.82
N GLY A 124 20.55 20.91 44.78
CA GLY A 124 19.80 21.42 45.94
C GLY A 124 19.71 20.41 47.09
N VAL A 125 19.41 19.15 46.79
CA VAL A 125 19.37 18.08 47.80
C VAL A 125 20.76 17.78 48.36
N ALA A 126 21.80 17.77 47.52
CA ALA A 126 23.19 17.64 47.99
C ALA A 126 23.58 18.79 48.92
N ALA A 127 23.13 20.02 48.61
CA ALA A 127 23.29 21.17 49.48
C ALA A 127 22.57 20.96 50.82
N MET A 128 21.34 20.43 50.82
CA MET A 128 20.57 20.13 52.04
C MET A 128 21.25 19.06 52.92
N ALA A 129 21.87 18.07 52.30
CA ALA A 129 22.60 17.01 52.97
C ALA A 129 23.86 17.54 53.69
N ASN A 130 24.55 18.50 53.09
CA ASN A 130 25.73 19.16 53.68
C ASN A 130 25.40 20.18 54.79
N ILE A 131 24.12 20.49 55.06
CA ILE A 131 23.74 21.37 56.18
C ILE A 131 24.11 20.69 57.50
N PRO A 132 25.00 21.29 58.31
CA PRO A 132 25.39 20.74 59.61
C PRO A 132 24.17 20.57 60.53
N GLN A 133 24.12 19.45 61.24
CA GLN A 133 23.08 19.17 62.23
C GLN A 133 23.48 19.71 63.61
N VAL A 134 22.47 20.01 64.45
CA VAL A 134 22.67 20.49 65.82
C VAL A 134 23.62 19.59 66.63
N SER A 135 24.67 20.20 67.17
CA SER A 135 25.66 19.53 68.03
C SER A 135 25.08 19.25 69.43
N GLN A 136 25.65 18.27 70.14
CA GLN A 136 25.14 17.69 71.38
C GLN A 136 24.95 18.68 72.54
N GLY A 137 25.49 19.91 72.43
CA GLY A 137 25.37 20.98 73.42
C GLY A 137 24.39 22.11 73.08
N ALA A 138 23.68 22.06 71.94
CA ALA A 138 22.75 23.12 71.53
C ALA A 138 21.32 22.59 71.33
N THR A 139 20.31 23.38 71.75
CA THR A 139 18.88 23.03 71.58
C THR A 139 18.37 23.39 70.18
N PHE A 140 19.02 24.35 69.52
CA PHE A 140 18.68 24.84 68.20
C PHE A 140 19.96 25.08 67.39
N SER A 141 19.92 24.77 66.10
CA SER A 141 21.00 25.06 65.15
C SER A 141 20.42 25.47 63.81
N MET A 142 21.09 26.42 63.16
CA MET A 142 20.83 26.82 61.79
C MET A 142 22.10 26.63 61.00
N GLY A 143 21.98 26.10 59.79
CA GLY A 143 23.10 25.89 58.89
C GLY A 143 22.70 26.17 57.44
N ALA A 144 23.71 26.46 56.64
CA ALA A 144 23.60 26.52 55.20
C ALA A 144 24.55 25.48 54.59
N GLY A 145 24.16 24.93 53.45
CA GLY A 145 24.96 24.00 52.67
C GLY A 145 24.91 24.39 51.21
N ALA A 146 25.96 24.04 50.48
CA ALA A 146 26.03 24.19 49.04
C ALA A 146 26.34 22.83 48.41
N GLY A 147 25.86 22.63 47.19
CA GLY A 147 26.01 21.39 46.44
C GLY A 147 26.10 21.70 44.96
N THR A 148 26.84 20.88 44.23
CA THR A 148 26.96 20.99 42.78
C THR A 148 26.72 19.63 42.15
N TYR A 149 26.05 19.60 41.01
CA TYR A 149 25.79 18.37 40.27
C TYR A 149 25.52 18.67 38.79
N ASP A 150 26.20 17.96 37.89
CA ASP A 150 26.00 18.05 36.42
C ASP A 150 25.93 19.51 35.90
N SER A 151 26.93 20.32 36.30
CA SER A 151 27.07 21.76 35.99
C SER A 151 26.05 22.70 36.64
N GLU A 152 25.11 22.20 37.44
CA GLU A 152 24.16 23.00 38.20
C GLU A 152 24.59 23.17 39.67
N GLN A 153 24.13 24.24 40.31
CA GLN A 153 24.46 24.57 41.70
C GLN A 153 23.19 24.70 42.55
N GLY A 154 23.29 24.22 43.78
CA GLY A 154 22.24 24.29 44.78
C GLY A 154 22.75 24.97 46.05
N LEU A 155 21.93 25.84 46.60
CA LEU A 155 22.14 26.44 47.91
C LEU A 155 20.98 26.05 48.81
N ALA A 156 21.28 25.55 50.00
CA ALA A 156 20.29 25.14 50.97
C ALA A 156 20.53 25.80 52.32
N VAL A 157 19.43 26.06 53.02
CA VAL A 157 19.42 26.50 54.41
C VAL A 157 18.51 25.60 55.20
N GLY A 158 18.85 25.39 56.46
CA GLY A 158 18.09 24.51 57.32
C GLY A 158 18.25 24.86 58.77
N ALA A 159 17.21 24.53 59.52
CA ALA A 159 17.18 24.63 60.96
C ALA A 159 16.97 23.23 61.53
N SER A 160 17.67 22.93 62.61
CA SER A 160 17.45 21.71 63.39
C SER A 160 17.24 22.07 64.85
N ALA A 161 16.33 21.34 65.50
CA ALA A 161 15.98 21.55 66.90
C ALA A 161 15.95 20.21 67.61
N ARG A 162 16.49 20.19 68.83
CA ARG A 162 16.46 19.04 69.72
C ARG A 162 15.31 19.20 70.70
N ILE A 163 14.41 18.22 70.73
CA ILE A 163 13.27 18.15 71.65
C ILE A 163 13.62 17.12 72.73
N GLY A 164 13.91 17.59 73.94
CA GLY A 164 14.40 16.73 75.03
C GLY A 164 15.86 16.29 74.82
N GLN A 165 16.23 15.12 75.33
CA GLN A 165 17.57 14.54 75.09
C GLN A 165 17.57 13.57 73.91
N GLN A 166 16.42 12.96 73.61
CA GLN A 166 16.34 11.83 72.68
C GLN A 166 15.80 12.16 71.28
N VAL A 167 15.25 13.33 70.97
CA VAL A 167 14.66 13.61 69.65
C VAL A 167 15.32 14.80 68.97
N VAL A 168 15.76 14.63 67.73
CA VAL A 168 16.27 15.72 66.89
C VAL A 168 15.41 15.86 65.64
N THR A 169 14.98 17.07 65.34
CA THR A 169 14.22 17.41 64.12
C THR A 169 15.05 18.33 63.23
N LYS A 170 14.90 18.20 61.91
CA LYS A 170 15.57 19.02 60.90
C LYS A 170 14.54 19.48 59.86
N LEU A 171 14.59 20.76 59.53
CA LEU A 171 13.84 21.41 58.47
C LEU A 171 14.85 22.01 57.51
N THR A 172 14.66 21.79 56.22
CA THR A 172 15.61 22.22 55.18
C THR A 172 14.83 22.73 53.97
N VAL A 173 15.33 23.80 53.37
CA VAL A 173 14.87 24.34 52.10
C VAL A 173 16.07 24.65 51.23
N SER A 174 15.97 24.44 49.93
CA SER A 174 17.02 24.77 48.98
C SER A 174 16.47 25.48 47.76
N ALA A 175 17.27 26.41 47.23
CA ALA A 175 17.09 27.05 45.95
C ALA A 175 18.24 26.65 45.03
N THR A 176 17.94 26.48 43.75
CA THR A 176 18.90 26.02 42.74
C THR A 176 19.00 27.02 41.60
N THR A 177 20.05 26.93 40.79
CA THR A 177 20.30 27.80 39.61
C THR A 177 19.15 27.85 38.60
N GLU A 178 18.37 26.78 38.47
CA GLU A 178 17.21 26.69 37.58
C GLU A 178 15.89 27.21 38.21
N ASN A 179 15.96 28.08 39.23
CA ASN A 179 14.80 28.65 39.96
C ASN A 179 13.87 27.62 40.63
N ASN A 180 14.33 26.37 40.79
CA ASN A 180 13.61 25.32 41.48
C ASN A 180 13.82 25.42 43.00
N PHE A 181 12.76 25.13 43.74
CA PHE A 181 12.77 25.07 45.21
C PHE A 181 12.51 23.65 45.67
N VAL A 182 13.30 23.17 46.62
CA VAL A 182 13.13 21.87 47.26
C VAL A 182 13.01 22.09 48.77
N ALA A 183 12.06 21.42 49.40
CA ALA A 183 11.87 21.47 50.85
C ALA A 183 11.83 20.06 51.40
N GLY A 184 12.42 19.86 52.59
CA GLY A 184 12.50 18.56 53.24
C GLY A 184 12.52 18.71 54.76
N MET A 185 11.97 17.72 55.44
CA MET A 185 11.99 17.62 56.90
C MET A 185 12.32 16.19 57.33
N GLY A 186 12.93 16.05 58.50
CA GLY A 186 13.27 14.77 59.09
C GLY A 186 13.30 14.82 60.61
N ALA A 187 13.15 13.67 61.24
CA ALA A 187 13.29 13.50 62.68
C ALA A 187 14.10 12.23 62.97
N ALA A 188 14.90 12.28 64.02
CA ALA A 188 15.73 11.16 64.49
C ALA A 188 15.52 10.99 66.01
N TYR A 189 15.55 9.73 66.46
CA TYR A 189 15.54 9.38 67.87
C TYR A 189 16.92 8.81 68.26
N GLU A 190 17.52 9.36 69.30
CA GLU A 190 18.85 9.00 69.83
C GLU A 190 18.66 8.36 71.23
N TRP A 191 19.24 7.18 71.46
CA TRP A 191 19.19 6.44 72.73
C TRP A 191 20.57 6.25 73.34
#